data_AF-A0A4Y5YE17-F1
#
_entry.id   AF-A0A4Y5YE17-F1
#
_cell.length_a   1.000
_cell.length_b   1.000
_cell.length_c   1.000
_cell.angle_alpha   90.00
_cell.angle_beta   90.00
_cell.angle_gamma   90.00
#
_symmetry.space_group_name_H-M   'P 1'
#
loop_
_entity.id
_entity.type
_entity.pdbx_description
1 polymer ?
#
loop_
_entity_poly.entity_id
_entity_poly.type
_entity_poly.pdbx_seq_one_letter_code
_entity_poly.pdbx_strand_id
1 'polypeptide(L)'
;MNRIIGLDLARGIAIFFAMTSHTFSALHYNAGLSMNLVFRTSTPLFIVVFGFFLHRIYLRKMNESGFAFIKIKLWTRAVQCYVLYALSCILLGLSMQYSIAYTLRMMIFLGGTPFTDILKYYTLILISAPYLLLFISRYGLKYAIGLSFIPHILSFFSLLKPITFIPFGHYLSAMTYGGGEIVAGPSVLHSFVFILLGFYLSVVLQNEGSRSSIIKHDKNRHILMACVVLLSSLFALYATGNMTIDDLSGMSLRNSNAYPYFLFGCLSSILFIEFSLLTAHYVKQIYLSPLLLFGSSSLILFSFGNCILYSIYDEYQFTFLLYLLILFFFYFICRINFSLKKVPSKRFQFILKYISVGYVKLLIK
;
A
#
# COMPACT_ATOMS: atom_id res chain seq x y z
N MET A 1 -18.59 -3.34 16.03
CA MET A 1 -18.27 -3.15 14.59
C MET A 1 -17.68 -4.46 14.10
N ASN A 2 -18.42 -5.24 13.30
CA ASN A 2 -18.02 -6.61 12.97
C ASN A 2 -16.81 -6.60 12.04
N ARG A 3 -15.73 -7.22 12.51
CA ARG A 3 -14.46 -7.39 11.79
C ARG A 3 -14.70 -8.41 10.68
N ILE A 4 -14.41 -8.06 9.43
CA ILE A 4 -14.56 -9.00 8.30
C ILE A 4 -13.31 -9.86 8.26
N ILE A 5 -13.40 -11.07 8.84
CA ILE A 5 -12.27 -11.99 9.02
C ILE A 5 -11.55 -12.26 7.69
N GLY A 6 -12.29 -12.48 6.59
CA GLY A 6 -11.70 -12.75 5.28
C GLY A 6 -10.83 -11.60 4.73
N LEU A 7 -11.14 -10.34 5.01
CA LEU A 7 -10.29 -9.23 4.56
C LEU A 7 -9.03 -9.06 5.40
N ASP A 8 -9.10 -9.44 6.67
CA ASP A 8 -7.90 -9.49 7.51
C ASP A 8 -7.00 -10.65 7.11
N LEU A 9 -7.58 -11.78 6.69
CA LEU A 9 -6.86 -12.89 6.09
C LEU A 9 -6.18 -12.47 4.77
N ALA A 10 -6.91 -11.83 3.85
CA ALA A 10 -6.35 -11.31 2.59
C ALA A 10 -5.16 -10.37 2.84
N ARG A 11 -5.29 -9.48 3.83
CA ARG A 11 -4.21 -8.60 4.25
C ARG A 11 -3.02 -9.37 4.82
N GLY A 12 -3.28 -10.39 5.65
CA GLY A 12 -2.27 -11.29 6.20
C GLY A 12 -1.48 -12.00 5.12
N ILE A 13 -2.17 -12.57 4.12
CA ILE A 13 -1.60 -13.21 2.93
C ILE A 13 -0.71 -12.23 2.17
N ALA A 14 -1.19 -11.00 1.92
CA ALA A 14 -0.40 -9.99 1.23
C ALA A 14 0.93 -9.72 1.94
N ILE A 15 0.92 -9.50 3.25
CA ILE A 15 2.14 -9.22 4.03
C ILE A 15 3.06 -10.43 4.03
N PHE A 16 2.51 -11.63 4.20
CA PHE A 16 3.27 -12.87 4.16
C PHE A 16 4.01 -12.99 2.82
N PHE A 17 3.32 -12.83 1.70
CA PHE A 17 3.96 -12.86 0.38
C PHE A 17 5.00 -11.76 0.17
N ALA A 18 4.75 -10.53 0.63
CA ALA A 18 5.75 -9.46 0.55
C ALA A 18 7.01 -9.82 1.35
N MET A 19 6.85 -10.24 2.60
CA MET A 19 7.96 -10.56 3.47
C MET A 19 8.75 -11.76 2.95
N THR A 20 8.09 -12.81 2.48
CA THR A 20 8.77 -13.95 1.86
C THR A 20 9.55 -13.53 0.61
N SER A 21 8.95 -12.70 -0.26
CA SER A 21 9.64 -12.17 -1.44
C SER A 21 10.88 -11.35 -1.07
N HIS A 22 10.79 -10.52 -0.02
CA HIS A 22 11.91 -9.71 0.45
C HIS A 22 12.99 -10.59 1.06
N THR A 23 12.63 -11.59 1.85
CA THR A 23 13.58 -12.58 2.40
C THR A 23 14.32 -13.29 1.29
N PHE A 24 13.63 -13.75 0.24
CA PHE A 24 14.26 -14.42 -0.89
C PHE A 24 15.22 -13.47 -1.63
N SER A 25 14.79 -12.22 -1.86
CA SER A 25 15.67 -11.21 -2.47
C SER A 25 16.87 -10.86 -1.58
N ALA A 26 16.71 -10.84 -0.26
CA ALA A 26 17.79 -10.55 0.69
C ALA A 26 18.81 -11.70 0.83
N LEU A 27 18.36 -12.94 0.63
CA LEU A 27 19.19 -14.14 0.66
C LEU A 27 19.70 -14.56 -0.73
N HIS A 28 19.52 -13.70 -1.75
CA HIS A 28 19.87 -13.99 -3.15
C HIS A 28 19.28 -15.31 -3.69
N TYR A 29 18.12 -15.72 -3.16
CA TYR A 29 17.43 -16.94 -3.54
C TYR A 29 16.39 -16.67 -4.64
N ASN A 30 16.44 -17.42 -5.74
CA ASN A 30 15.45 -17.34 -6.81
C ASN A 30 14.25 -18.26 -6.52
N ALA A 31 13.09 -17.65 -6.29
CA ALA A 31 11.83 -18.36 -6.02
C ALA A 31 11.33 -19.22 -7.20
N GLY A 32 11.82 -18.97 -8.40
CA GLY A 32 11.24 -19.48 -9.64
C GLY A 32 10.02 -18.68 -10.09
N LEU A 33 9.62 -18.90 -11.35
CA LEU A 33 8.59 -18.11 -12.05
C LEU A 33 7.24 -18.09 -11.31
N SER A 34 6.72 -19.27 -10.97
CA SER A 34 5.39 -19.42 -10.36
C SER A 34 5.28 -18.72 -9.00
N MET A 35 6.30 -18.83 -8.16
CA MET A 35 6.32 -18.18 -6.85
C MET A 35 6.48 -16.67 -6.99
N ASN A 36 7.32 -16.21 -7.93
CA ASN A 36 7.45 -14.79 -8.22
C ASN A 36 6.11 -14.19 -8.66
N LEU A 37 5.35 -14.84 -9.55
CA LEU A 37 4.01 -14.39 -9.93
C LEU A 37 3.10 -14.22 -8.72
N VAL A 38 3.09 -15.19 -7.79
CA VAL A 38 2.31 -15.10 -6.55
C VAL A 38 2.77 -13.91 -5.69
N PHE A 39 4.08 -13.74 -5.50
CA PHE A 39 4.63 -12.63 -4.72
C PHE A 39 4.31 -11.26 -5.30
N ARG A 40 4.25 -11.12 -6.63
CA ARG A 40 3.88 -9.86 -7.29
C ARG A 40 2.45 -9.41 -7.01
N THR A 41 1.57 -10.31 -6.59
CA THR A 41 0.18 -9.98 -6.20
C THR A 41 0.08 -9.29 -4.83
N SER A 42 1.12 -9.37 -4.00
CA SER A 42 1.11 -8.85 -2.64
C SER A 42 0.78 -7.35 -2.56
N THR A 43 1.51 -6.52 -3.32
CA THR A 43 1.33 -5.06 -3.27
C THR A 43 -0.06 -4.64 -3.76
N PRO A 44 -0.53 -5.09 -4.95
CA PRO A 44 -1.91 -4.84 -5.40
C PRO A 44 -2.95 -5.29 -4.38
N LEU A 45 -2.85 -6.52 -3.86
CA LEU A 45 -3.79 -7.07 -2.89
C LEU A 45 -3.89 -6.19 -1.64
N PHE A 46 -2.74 -5.77 -1.11
CA PHE A 46 -2.68 -4.90 0.07
C PHE A 46 -3.35 -3.54 -0.19
N ILE A 47 -3.14 -2.94 -1.36
CA ILE A 47 -3.74 -1.65 -1.76
C ILE A 47 -5.25 -1.77 -1.99
N VAL A 48 -5.70 -2.83 -2.66
CA VAL A 48 -7.14 -3.10 -2.88
C VAL A 48 -7.86 -3.29 -1.54
N VAL A 49 -7.28 -4.07 -0.62
CA VAL A 49 -7.85 -4.24 0.74
C VAL A 49 -7.90 -2.91 1.50
N PHE A 50 -6.90 -2.03 1.33
CA PHE A 50 -6.96 -0.68 1.89
C PHE A 50 -8.12 0.15 1.32
N GLY A 51 -8.32 0.12 0.00
CA GLY A 51 -9.45 0.76 -0.67
C GLY A 51 -10.80 0.28 -0.15
N PHE A 52 -10.93 -1.02 0.12
CA PHE A 52 -12.13 -1.58 0.76
C PHE A 52 -12.39 -0.94 2.13
N PHE A 53 -11.37 -0.80 2.97
CA PHE A 53 -11.50 -0.19 4.28
C PHE A 53 -11.81 1.31 4.22
N LEU A 54 -11.31 2.03 3.22
CA LEU A 54 -11.69 3.43 2.99
C LEU A 54 -13.19 3.58 2.84
N HIS A 55 -13.83 2.74 2.02
CA HIS A 55 -15.28 2.74 1.89
C HIS A 55 -15.98 2.27 3.18
N ARG A 56 -15.70 1.05 3.64
CA ARG A 56 -16.48 0.43 4.73
C ARG A 56 -16.37 1.15 6.07
N ILE A 57 -15.18 1.67 6.39
CA ILE A 57 -14.88 2.24 7.70
C ILE A 57 -14.82 3.75 7.64
N TYR A 58 -14.04 4.31 6.71
CA TYR A 58 -13.71 5.73 6.76
C TYR A 58 -14.78 6.61 6.13
N LEU A 59 -15.40 6.21 5.01
CA LEU A 59 -16.54 6.95 4.44
C LEU A 59 -17.70 7.01 5.44
N ARG A 60 -18.06 5.85 6.04
CA ARG A 60 -19.14 5.80 7.03
C ARG A 60 -18.88 6.73 8.21
N LYS A 61 -17.66 6.71 8.76
CA LYS A 61 -17.27 7.59 9.86
C LYS A 61 -17.13 9.06 9.44
N MET A 62 -16.85 9.34 8.17
CA MET A 62 -16.87 10.71 7.65
C MET A 62 -18.29 11.26 7.68
N ASN A 63 -19.27 10.45 7.32
CA ASN A 63 -20.69 10.83 7.37
C ASN A 63 -21.19 10.96 8.81
N GLU A 64 -20.75 10.08 9.73
CA GLU A 64 -21.15 10.11 11.15
C GLU A 64 -20.44 11.20 11.98
N SER A 65 -19.15 11.46 11.74
CA SER A 65 -18.30 12.30 12.62
C SER A 65 -17.64 13.49 11.91
N GLY A 66 -17.93 13.68 10.63
CA GLY A 66 -17.42 14.78 9.81
C GLY A 66 -16.02 14.56 9.22
N PHE A 67 -15.72 15.38 8.20
CA PHE A 67 -14.45 15.35 7.45
C PHE A 67 -13.21 15.58 8.34
N ALA A 68 -13.28 16.55 9.25
CA ALA A 68 -12.16 16.90 10.12
C ALA A 68 -11.71 15.71 11.00
N PHE A 69 -12.66 14.93 11.51
CA PHE A 69 -12.36 13.74 12.31
C PHE A 69 -11.58 12.68 11.50
N ILE A 70 -12.03 12.40 10.27
CA ILE A 70 -11.40 11.41 9.41
C ILE A 70 -10.04 11.88 8.90
N LYS A 71 -9.91 13.16 8.54
CA LYS A 71 -8.64 13.79 8.18
C LYS A 71 -7.59 13.57 9.25
N ILE A 72 -7.90 13.92 10.50
CA ILE A 72 -6.98 13.73 11.65
C ILE A 72 -6.58 12.27 11.80
N LYS A 73 -7.56 11.36 11.71
CA LYS A 73 -7.32 9.94 11.91
C LYS A 73 -6.40 9.34 10.84
N LEU A 74 -6.64 9.66 9.57
CA LEU A 74 -5.83 9.17 8.45
C LEU A 74 -4.43 9.81 8.45
N TRP A 75 -4.33 11.11 8.73
CA TRP A 75 -3.03 11.79 8.85
C TRP A 75 -2.20 11.28 10.02
N THR A 76 -2.82 10.94 11.16
CA THR A 76 -2.11 10.29 12.27
C THR A 76 -1.51 8.94 11.82
N ARG A 77 -2.25 8.17 11.01
CA ARG A 77 -1.73 6.94 10.42
C ARG A 77 -0.64 7.20 9.39
N ALA A 78 -0.73 8.26 8.59
CA ALA A 78 0.31 8.67 7.67
C ALA A 78 1.62 8.98 8.40
N VAL A 79 1.55 9.74 9.50
CA VAL A 79 2.72 10.04 10.35
C VAL A 79 3.31 8.77 10.94
N GLN A 80 2.48 7.80 11.35
CA GLN A 80 2.99 6.50 11.80
C GLN A 80 3.77 5.77 10.69
N CYS A 81 3.22 5.71 9.47
CA CYS A 81 3.91 5.10 8.33
C CYS A 81 5.23 5.82 8.02
N TYR A 82 5.23 7.16 8.08
CA TYR A 82 6.42 7.97 7.86
C TYR A 82 7.48 7.71 8.91
N VAL A 83 7.11 7.68 10.20
CA VAL A 83 8.05 7.38 11.28
C VAL A 83 8.63 5.99 11.10
N LEU A 84 7.81 4.98 10.83
CA LEU A 84 8.30 3.62 10.54
C LEU A 84 9.28 3.61 9.36
N TYR A 85 8.96 4.34 8.29
CA TYR A 85 9.85 4.47 7.14
C TYR A 85 11.19 5.14 7.48
N ALA A 86 11.15 6.27 8.17
CA ALA A 86 12.33 7.02 8.58
C ALA A 86 13.26 6.17 9.46
N LEU A 87 12.68 5.45 10.42
CA LEU A 87 13.38 4.50 11.29
C LEU A 87 14.04 3.38 10.48
N SER A 88 13.34 2.81 9.50
CA SER A 88 13.91 1.82 8.58
C SER A 88 15.04 2.40 7.72
N CYS A 89 14.97 3.66 7.29
CA CYS A 89 16.05 4.32 6.55
C CYS A 89 17.31 4.51 7.39
N ILE A 90 17.14 4.88 8.66
CA ILE A 90 18.26 5.02 9.61
C ILE A 90 18.95 3.67 9.77
N LEU A 91 18.20 2.60 10.01
CA LEU A 91 18.75 1.26 10.12
C LEU A 91 19.46 0.82 8.84
N LEU A 92 18.84 1.03 7.68
CA LEU A 92 19.47 0.73 6.40
C LEU A 92 20.78 1.51 6.22
N GLY A 93 20.78 2.81 6.53
CA GLY A 93 21.96 3.65 6.43
C GLY A 93 23.09 3.20 7.37
N LEU A 94 22.75 2.72 8.57
CA LEU A 94 23.71 2.15 9.51
C LEU A 94 24.24 0.79 9.03
N SER A 95 23.36 -0.12 8.61
CA SER A 95 23.74 -1.45 8.12
C SER A 95 24.63 -1.39 6.89
N MET A 96 24.29 -0.53 5.93
CA MET A 96 25.02 -0.40 4.66
C MET A 96 26.13 0.66 4.70
N GLN A 97 26.40 1.26 5.87
CA GLN A 97 27.39 2.32 6.06
C GLN A 97 27.22 3.51 5.09
N TYR A 98 25.97 3.87 4.78
CA TYR A 98 25.68 5.00 3.92
C TYR A 98 25.97 6.33 4.60
N SER A 99 26.32 7.34 3.80
CA SER A 99 26.53 8.70 4.30
C SER A 99 25.26 9.28 4.92
N ILE A 100 25.41 10.11 5.95
CA ILE A 100 24.29 10.82 6.60
C ILE A 100 23.46 11.58 5.56
N ALA A 101 24.11 12.21 4.58
CA ALA A 101 23.45 12.92 3.49
C ALA A 101 22.57 12.00 2.63
N TYR A 102 23.01 10.77 2.32
CA TYR A 102 22.16 9.82 1.60
C TYR A 102 21.01 9.32 2.47
N THR A 103 21.25 9.03 3.75
CA THR A 103 20.21 8.61 4.69
C THR A 103 19.13 9.68 4.85
N LEU A 104 19.50 10.95 4.97
CA LEU A 104 18.55 12.07 4.99
C LEU A 104 17.77 12.18 3.67
N ARG A 105 18.43 12.00 2.52
CA ARG A 105 17.75 11.97 1.21
C ARG A 105 16.70 10.86 1.12
N MET A 106 17.02 9.66 1.59
CA MET A 106 16.04 8.57 1.69
C MET A 106 14.85 9.00 2.56
N MET A 107 15.09 9.54 3.76
CA MET A 107 14.04 9.97 4.70
C MET A 107 13.08 11.04 4.15
N ILE A 108 13.51 11.85 3.19
CA ILE A 108 12.68 12.86 2.50
C ILE A 108 12.16 12.38 1.13
N PHE A 109 12.20 11.08 0.87
CA PHE A 109 11.75 10.42 -0.36
C PHE A 109 12.55 10.77 -1.64
N LEU A 110 13.77 11.27 -1.50
CA LEU A 110 14.68 11.62 -2.59
C LEU A 110 15.79 10.55 -2.82
N GLY A 111 15.53 9.31 -2.40
CA GLY A 111 16.46 8.19 -2.56
C GLY A 111 15.74 6.86 -2.63
N GLY A 112 16.42 5.87 -3.23
CA GLY A 112 15.94 4.50 -3.33
C GLY A 112 16.09 3.76 -2.00
N THR A 113 15.11 2.93 -1.65
CA THR A 113 15.19 2.07 -0.46
C THR A 113 14.70 0.67 -0.82
N PRO A 114 15.53 -0.38 -0.66
CA PRO A 114 15.06 -1.75 -0.84
C PRO A 114 13.95 -2.03 0.16
N PHE A 115 12.92 -2.79 -0.23
CA PHE A 115 11.91 -3.36 0.68
C PHE A 115 10.97 -2.41 1.44
N THR A 116 11.24 -1.10 1.55
CA THR A 116 10.43 -0.17 2.39
C THR A 116 9.61 0.86 1.63
N ASP A 117 9.62 0.81 0.28
CA ASP A 117 8.86 1.76 -0.57
C ASP A 117 7.35 1.77 -0.28
N ILE A 118 6.78 0.65 0.18
CA ILE A 118 5.36 0.60 0.54
C ILE A 118 5.04 1.56 1.70
N LEU A 119 5.97 1.83 2.61
CA LEU A 119 5.75 2.76 3.72
C LEU A 119 5.72 4.21 3.22
N LYS A 120 6.58 4.56 2.24
CA LYS A 120 6.51 5.86 1.55
C LYS A 120 5.18 6.02 0.84
N TYR A 121 4.79 4.99 0.07
CA TYR A 121 3.52 4.92 -0.63
C TYR A 121 2.34 5.14 0.32
N TYR A 122 2.29 4.40 1.44
CA TYR A 122 1.19 4.51 2.40
C TYR A 122 1.17 5.85 3.12
N THR A 123 2.33 6.46 3.35
CA THR A 123 2.40 7.82 3.90
C THR A 123 1.66 8.80 2.98
N LEU A 124 1.98 8.77 1.69
CA LEU A 124 1.37 9.66 0.70
C LEU A 124 -0.12 9.37 0.51
N ILE A 125 -0.49 8.09 0.42
CA ILE A 125 -1.90 7.72 0.20
C ILE A 125 -2.78 8.03 1.41
N LEU A 126 -2.26 7.91 2.64
CA LEU A 126 -3.03 8.26 3.85
C LEU A 126 -3.18 9.77 4.00
N ILE A 127 -2.23 10.56 3.46
CA ILE A 127 -2.38 12.02 3.37
C ILE A 127 -3.46 12.40 2.36
N SER A 128 -3.50 11.72 1.20
CA SER A 128 -4.46 12.00 0.12
C SER A 128 -5.86 11.39 0.34
N ALA A 129 -5.96 10.29 1.08
CA ALA A 129 -7.20 9.54 1.28
C ALA A 129 -8.39 10.35 1.82
N PRO A 130 -8.25 11.29 2.78
CA PRO A 130 -9.37 12.15 3.18
C PRO A 130 -9.94 12.93 1.98
N TYR A 131 -9.09 13.49 1.13
CA TYR A 131 -9.52 14.26 -0.03
C TYR A 131 -10.15 13.38 -1.10
N LEU A 132 -9.65 12.15 -1.29
CA LEU A 132 -10.32 11.16 -2.13
C LEU A 132 -11.73 10.84 -1.62
N LEU A 133 -11.88 10.62 -0.30
CA LEU A 133 -13.20 10.38 0.31
C LEU A 133 -14.14 11.57 0.12
N LEU A 134 -13.63 12.79 0.31
CA LEU A 134 -14.39 14.01 0.08
C LEU A 134 -14.83 14.11 -1.38
N PHE A 135 -13.91 13.87 -2.32
CA PHE A 135 -14.22 13.86 -3.75
C PHE A 135 -15.30 12.83 -4.10
N ILE A 136 -15.15 11.58 -3.65
CA ILE A 136 -16.15 10.52 -3.88
C ILE A 136 -17.50 10.88 -3.26
N SER A 137 -17.53 11.49 -2.06
CA SER A 137 -18.78 11.90 -1.41
C SER A 137 -19.52 13.02 -2.16
N ARG A 138 -18.79 13.89 -2.87
CA ARG A 138 -19.35 15.06 -3.57
C ARG A 138 -19.73 14.75 -5.01
N TYR A 139 -18.85 14.07 -5.73
CA TYR A 139 -18.99 13.85 -7.16
C TYR A 139 -19.44 12.42 -7.48
N GLY A 140 -19.17 11.46 -6.60
CA GLY A 140 -19.50 10.05 -6.78
C GLY A 140 -18.33 9.21 -7.29
N LEU A 141 -18.45 7.89 -7.10
CA LEU A 141 -17.38 6.93 -7.40
C LEU A 141 -17.02 6.86 -8.89
N LYS A 142 -17.99 7.03 -9.80
CA LYS A 142 -17.78 6.94 -11.25
C LYS A 142 -16.74 7.95 -11.78
N TYR A 143 -16.77 9.19 -11.27
CA TYR A 143 -15.80 10.21 -11.67
C TYR A 143 -14.42 9.92 -11.08
N ALA A 144 -14.37 9.41 -9.84
CA ALA A 144 -13.09 9.02 -9.23
C ALA A 144 -12.42 7.91 -10.06
N ILE A 145 -13.21 6.92 -10.51
CA ILE A 145 -12.73 5.85 -11.39
C ILE A 145 -12.19 6.45 -12.69
N GLY A 146 -12.97 7.30 -13.38
CA GLY A 146 -12.50 7.95 -14.61
C GLY A 146 -11.19 8.73 -14.43
N LEU A 147 -11.07 9.52 -13.37
CA LEU A 147 -9.85 10.28 -13.07
C LEU A 147 -8.64 9.38 -12.75
N SER A 148 -8.86 8.19 -12.18
CA SER A 148 -7.76 7.26 -11.86
C SER A 148 -7.05 6.68 -13.08
N PHE A 149 -7.67 6.74 -14.26
CA PHE A 149 -7.06 6.32 -15.52
C PHE A 149 -6.22 7.41 -16.19
N ILE A 150 -6.32 8.68 -15.77
CA ILE A 150 -5.53 9.78 -16.35
C ILE A 150 -4.02 9.49 -16.33
N PRO A 151 -3.41 9.06 -15.21
CA PRO A 151 -1.97 8.74 -15.18
C PRO A 151 -1.60 7.65 -16.19
N HIS A 152 -2.43 6.62 -16.33
CA HIS A 152 -2.21 5.53 -17.30
C HIS A 152 -2.24 6.04 -18.74
N ILE A 153 -3.20 6.92 -19.06
CA ILE A 153 -3.31 7.55 -20.39
C ILE A 153 -2.09 8.44 -20.65
N LEU A 154 -1.71 9.28 -19.69
CA LEU A 154 -0.55 10.15 -19.82
C LEU A 154 0.76 9.35 -19.96
N SER A 155 0.88 8.22 -19.26
CA SER A 155 2.01 7.31 -19.38
C SER A 155 2.06 6.64 -20.76
N PHE A 156 0.90 6.23 -21.29
CA PHE A 156 0.80 5.65 -22.64
C PHE A 156 1.31 6.61 -23.72
N PHE A 157 1.01 7.90 -23.58
CA PHE A 157 1.50 8.95 -24.49
C PHE A 157 2.89 9.52 -24.11
N SER A 158 3.59 8.92 -23.14
CA SER A 158 4.92 9.39 -22.68
C SER A 158 4.94 10.87 -22.23
N LEU A 159 3.83 11.36 -21.67
CA LEU A 159 3.68 12.76 -21.25
C LEU A 159 4.17 13.03 -19.82
N LEU A 160 4.46 11.98 -19.05
CA LEU A 160 4.90 12.08 -17.66
C LEU A 160 6.41 12.25 -17.56
N LYS A 161 6.88 13.49 -17.61
CA LYS A 161 8.31 13.82 -17.50
C LYS A 161 8.82 13.81 -16.05
N PRO A 162 10.08 13.44 -15.79
CA PRO A 162 10.66 13.52 -14.46
C PRO A 162 10.84 14.97 -14.00
N ILE A 163 10.86 15.19 -12.69
CA ILE A 163 11.21 16.50 -12.10
C ILE A 163 12.72 16.68 -12.17
N THR A 164 13.18 17.65 -12.95
CA THR A 164 14.61 17.95 -13.15
C THR A 164 15.09 19.22 -12.44
N PHE A 165 14.17 20.11 -12.05
CA PHE A 165 14.51 21.39 -11.41
C PHE A 165 14.88 21.28 -9.92
N ILE A 166 14.59 20.13 -9.28
CA ILE A 166 14.99 19.81 -7.91
C ILE A 166 16.05 18.71 -7.98
N PRO A 167 17.20 18.84 -7.29
CA PRO A 167 18.15 17.75 -7.16
C PRO A 167 17.47 16.48 -6.65
N PHE A 168 17.67 15.35 -7.36
CA PHE A 168 17.02 14.06 -7.06
C PHE A 168 15.49 14.06 -7.17
N GLY A 169 14.88 15.10 -7.76
CA GLY A 169 13.44 15.22 -7.94
C GLY A 169 12.81 14.09 -8.77
N HIS A 170 13.62 13.39 -9.56
CA HIS A 170 13.20 12.24 -10.34
C HIS A 170 12.67 11.07 -9.49
N TYR A 171 13.15 10.89 -8.25
CA TYR A 171 12.57 9.92 -7.31
C TYR A 171 11.15 10.32 -6.88
N LEU A 172 10.95 11.62 -6.65
CA LEU A 172 9.65 12.15 -6.28
C LEU A 172 8.66 11.98 -7.43
N SER A 173 9.03 12.35 -8.66
CA SER A 173 8.15 12.18 -9.83
C SER A 173 7.80 10.72 -10.11
N ALA A 174 8.79 9.82 -10.03
CA ALA A 174 8.57 8.39 -10.22
C ALA A 174 7.58 7.83 -9.19
N MET A 175 7.77 8.17 -7.91
CA MET A 175 6.90 7.73 -6.82
C MET A 175 5.51 8.39 -6.85
N THR A 176 5.40 9.68 -7.15
CA THR A 176 4.11 10.38 -7.07
C THR A 176 3.23 10.05 -8.27
N TYR A 177 3.74 10.23 -9.48
CA TYR A 177 2.94 10.16 -10.70
C TYR A 177 3.52 9.25 -11.77
N GLY A 178 4.68 8.63 -11.57
CA GLY A 178 5.32 7.74 -12.55
C GLY A 178 6.17 8.47 -13.59
N GLY A 179 6.72 9.64 -13.25
CA GLY A 179 7.60 10.39 -14.15
C GLY A 179 9.05 9.92 -14.11
N GLY A 180 9.56 9.45 -15.25
CA GLY A 180 10.95 8.97 -15.43
C GLY A 180 11.10 7.44 -15.31
N GLU A 181 12.34 6.96 -15.43
CA GLU A 181 12.65 5.51 -15.50
C GLU A 181 13.21 4.92 -14.19
N ILE A 182 13.15 5.68 -13.08
CA ILE A 182 13.69 5.21 -11.80
C ILE A 182 12.77 4.18 -11.14
N VAL A 183 13.40 3.15 -10.59
CA VAL A 183 12.78 2.13 -9.75
C VAL A 183 12.32 2.75 -8.42
N ALA A 184 11.03 3.04 -8.30
CA ALA A 184 10.41 3.56 -7.07
C ALA A 184 9.09 2.83 -6.69
N GLY A 185 8.87 1.63 -7.25
CA GLY A 185 7.61 0.90 -7.12
C GLY A 185 6.47 1.55 -7.94
N PRO A 186 5.22 1.09 -7.78
CA PRO A 186 4.11 1.70 -8.48
C PRO A 186 3.87 3.09 -7.90
N SER A 187 3.69 4.04 -8.79
CA SER A 187 3.41 5.40 -8.41
C SER A 187 2.05 5.52 -7.68
N VAL A 188 1.95 6.52 -6.82
CA VAL A 188 0.74 6.79 -6.05
C VAL A 188 -0.46 7.04 -6.96
N LEU A 189 -0.29 7.85 -8.01
CA LEU A 189 -1.40 8.18 -8.90
C LEU A 189 -1.91 6.98 -9.71
N HIS A 190 -1.02 6.17 -10.30
CA HIS A 190 -1.44 4.99 -11.06
C HIS A 190 -2.15 3.96 -10.17
N SER A 191 -1.72 3.86 -8.91
CA SER A 191 -2.29 2.94 -7.92
C SER A 191 -3.69 3.32 -7.43
N PHE A 192 -4.22 4.50 -7.78
CA PHE A 192 -5.62 4.82 -7.46
C PHE A 192 -6.60 3.81 -8.07
N VAL A 193 -6.26 3.18 -9.19
CA VAL A 193 -7.06 2.11 -9.79
C VAL A 193 -7.29 0.96 -8.79
N PHE A 194 -6.24 0.53 -8.07
CA PHE A 194 -6.36 -0.51 -7.03
C PHE A 194 -7.23 -0.05 -5.86
N ILE A 195 -7.05 1.18 -5.39
CA ILE A 195 -7.82 1.73 -4.26
C ILE A 195 -9.29 1.79 -4.61
N LEU A 196 -9.62 2.29 -5.81
CA LEU A 196 -10.99 2.42 -6.27
C LEU A 196 -11.62 1.07 -6.60
N LEU A 197 -10.84 0.10 -7.08
CA LEU A 197 -11.31 -1.30 -7.17
C LEU A 197 -11.72 -1.81 -5.80
N GLY A 198 -10.88 -1.65 -4.78
CA GLY A 198 -11.20 -2.03 -3.40
C GLY A 198 -12.45 -1.33 -2.87
N PHE A 199 -12.56 -0.04 -3.15
CA PHE A 199 -13.73 0.77 -2.80
C PHE A 199 -15.00 0.25 -3.47
N TYR A 200 -14.93 -0.04 -4.77
CA TYR A 200 -16.01 -0.60 -5.57
C TYR A 200 -16.44 -1.99 -5.07
N LEU A 201 -15.48 -2.90 -4.84
CA LEU A 201 -15.75 -4.22 -4.27
C LEU A 201 -16.47 -4.10 -2.92
N SER A 202 -16.12 -3.09 -2.12
CA SER A 202 -16.82 -2.83 -0.86
C SER A 202 -18.26 -2.36 -1.04
N VAL A 203 -18.57 -1.61 -2.09
CA VAL A 203 -19.96 -1.24 -2.42
C VAL A 203 -20.75 -2.47 -2.84
N VAL A 204 -20.21 -3.27 -3.76
CA VAL A 204 -20.88 -4.47 -4.28
C VAL A 204 -21.15 -5.47 -3.14
N LEU A 205 -20.14 -5.79 -2.34
CA LEU A 205 -20.24 -6.76 -1.24
C LEU A 205 -21.13 -6.31 -0.08
N GLN A 206 -21.33 -5.01 0.13
CA GLN A 206 -22.20 -4.51 1.20
C GLN A 206 -23.68 -4.69 0.89
N ASN A 207 -24.06 -4.61 -0.39
CA ASN A 207 -25.44 -4.75 -0.82
C ASN A 207 -25.94 -6.21 -0.74
N GLU A 208 -25.06 -7.17 -0.42
CA GLU A 208 -25.37 -8.61 -0.41
C GLU A 208 -25.75 -9.18 0.96
N GLY A 209 -25.94 -8.35 1.99
CA GLY A 209 -26.55 -8.80 3.25
C GLY A 209 -25.88 -10.03 3.87
N SER A 210 -24.63 -9.90 4.34
CA SER A 210 -23.97 -10.81 5.31
C SER A 210 -23.89 -12.33 5.01
N ARG A 211 -24.32 -12.86 3.86
CA ARG A 211 -24.26 -14.31 3.56
C ARG A 211 -23.53 -14.61 2.25
N SER A 212 -22.21 -14.59 2.39
CA SER A 212 -21.15 -15.38 1.72
C SER A 212 -21.49 -16.03 0.37
N SER A 213 -21.30 -15.28 -0.71
CA SER A 213 -20.32 -15.54 -1.78
C SER A 213 -20.60 -14.53 -2.90
N ILE A 214 -19.56 -14.04 -3.58
CA ILE A 214 -19.69 -13.29 -4.85
C ILE A 214 -20.27 -14.20 -5.97
N ILE A 215 -20.60 -15.46 -5.66
CA ILE A 215 -21.20 -16.45 -6.56
C ILE A 215 -22.73 -16.49 -6.39
N LYS A 216 -23.34 -15.53 -5.68
CA LYS A 216 -24.80 -15.32 -5.82
C LYS A 216 -25.08 -14.65 -7.18
N HIS A 217 -25.66 -15.45 -8.07
CA HIS A 217 -25.63 -15.33 -9.53
C HIS A 217 -26.25 -14.06 -10.15
N ASP A 218 -27.09 -13.31 -9.43
CA ASP A 218 -27.87 -12.23 -10.07
C ASP A 218 -27.26 -10.82 -9.96
N LYS A 219 -26.45 -10.51 -8.94
CA LYS A 219 -25.87 -9.16 -8.74
C LYS A 219 -24.35 -9.06 -8.92
N ASN A 220 -23.65 -10.19 -9.00
CA ASN A 220 -22.20 -10.26 -9.21
C ASN A 220 -21.77 -10.24 -10.69
N ARG A 221 -22.71 -10.04 -11.62
CA ARG A 221 -22.42 -9.87 -13.05
C ARG A 221 -21.38 -8.79 -13.32
N HIS A 222 -21.35 -7.71 -12.54
CA HIS A 222 -20.36 -6.66 -12.73
C HIS A 222 -18.94 -7.06 -12.30
N ILE A 223 -18.79 -7.87 -11.24
CA ILE A 223 -17.47 -8.38 -10.83
C ILE A 223 -17.00 -9.43 -11.83
N LEU A 224 -17.88 -10.35 -12.23
CA LEU A 224 -17.56 -11.35 -13.25
C LEU A 224 -17.19 -10.68 -14.58
N MET A 225 -17.97 -9.67 -15.02
CA MET A 225 -17.69 -8.93 -16.24
C MET A 225 -16.40 -8.12 -16.14
N ALA A 226 -16.09 -7.53 -14.97
CA ALA A 226 -14.80 -6.91 -14.73
C ALA A 226 -13.65 -7.95 -14.83
N CYS A 227 -13.80 -9.12 -14.22
CA CYS A 227 -12.82 -10.20 -14.33
C CYS A 227 -12.63 -10.66 -15.78
N VAL A 228 -13.73 -10.85 -16.53
CA VAL A 228 -13.69 -11.23 -17.94
C VAL A 228 -12.97 -10.16 -18.75
N VAL A 229 -13.35 -8.87 -18.61
CA VAL A 229 -12.69 -7.77 -19.33
C VAL A 229 -11.20 -7.69 -19.01
N LEU A 230 -10.83 -7.80 -17.73
CA LEU A 230 -9.43 -7.76 -17.32
C LEU A 230 -8.65 -8.98 -17.86
N LEU A 231 -9.24 -10.18 -17.83
CA LEU A 231 -8.63 -11.40 -18.35
C LEU A 231 -8.47 -11.33 -19.87
N SER A 232 -9.50 -10.89 -20.59
CA SER A 232 -9.44 -10.68 -22.04
C SER A 232 -8.39 -9.63 -22.41
N SER A 233 -8.25 -8.57 -21.61
CA SER A 233 -7.23 -7.53 -21.83
C SER A 233 -5.82 -8.09 -21.64
N LEU A 234 -5.58 -8.87 -20.58
CA LEU A 234 -4.29 -9.54 -20.37
C LEU A 234 -3.99 -10.55 -21.49
N PHE A 235 -4.97 -11.35 -21.89
CA PHE A 235 -4.83 -12.31 -22.96
C PHE A 235 -4.50 -11.61 -24.29
N ALA A 236 -5.15 -10.49 -24.61
CA ALA A 236 -4.83 -9.71 -25.81
C ALA A 236 -3.40 -9.14 -25.79
N LEU A 237 -2.94 -8.65 -24.64
CA LEU A 237 -1.57 -8.15 -24.47
C LEU A 237 -0.53 -9.27 -24.64
N TYR A 238 -0.81 -10.44 -24.08
CA TYR A 238 0.02 -11.64 -24.26
C TYR A 238 0.03 -12.11 -25.71
N ALA A 239 -1.13 -12.22 -26.35
CA ALA A 239 -1.28 -12.69 -27.72
C ALA A 239 -0.64 -11.75 -28.77
N THR A 240 -0.52 -10.46 -28.46
CA THR A 240 0.14 -9.48 -29.33
C THR A 240 1.66 -9.43 -29.16
N GLY A 241 2.25 -10.24 -28.27
CA GLY A 241 3.69 -10.26 -28.00
C GLY A 241 4.19 -9.06 -27.20
N ASN A 242 3.29 -8.20 -26.71
CA ASN A 242 3.64 -7.00 -25.93
C ASN A 242 3.93 -7.30 -24.46
N MET A 243 3.78 -8.55 -24.03
CA MET A 243 4.00 -8.99 -22.66
C MET A 243 4.28 -10.49 -22.61
N THR A 244 5.30 -10.89 -21.84
CA THR A 244 5.55 -12.29 -21.48
C THR A 244 5.14 -12.58 -20.03
N ILE A 245 5.04 -13.87 -19.67
CA ILE A 245 4.79 -14.28 -18.28
C ILE A 245 5.99 -13.90 -17.39
N ASP A 246 7.21 -13.94 -17.93
CA ASP A 246 8.42 -13.55 -17.22
C ASP A 246 8.37 -12.06 -16.84
N ASP A 247 7.86 -11.20 -17.73
CA ASP A 247 7.65 -9.77 -17.44
C ASP A 247 6.70 -9.54 -16.25
N LEU A 248 5.62 -10.35 -16.15
CA LEU A 248 4.67 -10.29 -15.03
C LEU A 248 5.29 -10.77 -13.71
N SER A 249 6.23 -11.71 -13.77
CA SER A 249 6.95 -12.21 -12.59
C SER A 249 8.07 -11.28 -12.14
N GLY A 250 8.58 -10.45 -13.05
CA GLY A 250 9.63 -9.47 -12.83
C GLY A 250 9.17 -8.21 -12.10
N MET A 251 10.12 -7.30 -11.91
CA MET A 251 9.88 -5.96 -11.36
C MET A 251 9.73 -4.88 -12.44
N SER A 252 10.02 -5.20 -13.71
CA SER A 252 10.05 -4.26 -14.83
C SER A 252 8.72 -3.55 -15.00
N LEU A 253 7.63 -4.30 -15.21
CA LEU A 253 6.28 -3.75 -15.41
C LEU A 253 5.78 -2.94 -14.21
N ARG A 254 6.15 -3.36 -12.99
CA ARG A 254 5.81 -2.63 -11.76
C ARG A 254 6.51 -1.27 -11.72
N ASN A 255 7.81 -1.24 -12.01
CA ASN A 255 8.65 -0.06 -11.91
C ASN A 255 8.36 0.96 -13.01
N SER A 256 7.99 0.49 -14.20
CA SER A 256 7.58 1.34 -15.32
C SER A 256 6.12 1.80 -15.27
N ASN A 257 5.38 1.45 -14.21
CA ASN A 257 3.94 1.70 -14.10
C ASN A 257 3.14 1.14 -15.30
N ALA A 258 3.62 0.06 -15.92
CA ALA A 258 3.00 -0.47 -17.12
C ALA A 258 1.58 -0.99 -16.84
N TYR A 259 0.66 -0.67 -17.74
CA TYR A 259 -0.74 -1.08 -17.65
C TYR A 259 -0.96 -2.59 -17.38
N PRO A 260 -0.20 -3.53 -17.98
CA PRO A 260 -0.40 -4.96 -17.71
C PRO A 260 -0.17 -5.36 -16.24
N TYR A 261 0.74 -4.69 -15.53
CA TYR A 261 0.95 -4.91 -14.09
C TYR A 261 -0.31 -4.57 -13.28
N PHE A 262 -0.99 -3.48 -13.63
CA PHE A 262 -2.22 -3.06 -12.95
C PHE A 262 -3.39 -3.98 -13.27
N LEU A 263 -3.52 -4.45 -14.51
CA LEU A 263 -4.52 -5.46 -14.87
C LEU A 263 -4.33 -6.76 -14.07
N PHE A 264 -3.11 -7.30 -14.07
CA PHE A 264 -2.75 -8.50 -13.31
C PHE A 264 -2.98 -8.30 -11.81
N GLY A 265 -2.58 -7.15 -11.27
CA GLY A 265 -2.79 -6.79 -9.88
C GLY A 265 -4.27 -6.73 -9.50
N CYS A 266 -5.13 -6.16 -10.34
CA CYS A 266 -6.57 -6.09 -10.11
C CYS A 266 -7.20 -7.49 -10.06
N LEU A 267 -6.91 -8.32 -11.07
CA LEU A 267 -7.43 -9.69 -11.16
C LEU A 267 -7.01 -10.55 -9.99
N SER A 268 -5.71 -10.61 -9.74
CA SER A 268 -5.16 -11.41 -8.64
C SER A 268 -5.72 -10.95 -7.30
N SER A 269 -5.90 -9.64 -7.08
CA SER A 269 -6.50 -9.11 -5.86
C SER A 269 -7.93 -9.58 -5.66
N ILE A 270 -8.75 -9.58 -6.71
CA ILE A 270 -10.13 -10.11 -6.64
C ILE A 270 -10.10 -11.58 -6.24
N LEU A 271 -9.30 -12.39 -6.93
CA LEU A 271 -9.17 -13.84 -6.65
C LEU A 271 -8.70 -14.11 -5.21
N PHE A 272 -7.70 -13.39 -4.70
CA PHE A 272 -7.22 -13.57 -3.33
C PHE A 272 -8.21 -13.10 -2.28
N ILE A 273 -8.96 -12.03 -2.53
CA ILE A 273 -10.03 -11.58 -1.62
C ILE A 273 -11.13 -12.63 -1.55
N GLU A 274 -11.56 -13.16 -2.70
CA GLU A 274 -12.55 -14.24 -2.80
C GLU A 274 -12.10 -15.48 -2.06
N PHE A 275 -10.89 -15.95 -2.37
CA PHE A 275 -10.27 -17.08 -1.68
C PHE A 275 -10.29 -16.85 -0.17
N SER A 276 -9.88 -15.66 0.29
CA SER A 276 -9.85 -15.35 1.72
C SER A 276 -11.25 -15.29 2.36
N LEU A 277 -12.26 -14.81 1.64
CA LEU A 277 -13.65 -14.80 2.12
C LEU A 277 -14.21 -16.23 2.23
N LEU A 278 -13.94 -17.08 1.23
CA LEU A 278 -14.33 -18.50 1.23
C LEU A 278 -13.60 -19.26 2.34
N THR A 279 -12.28 -19.09 2.48
CA THR A 279 -11.51 -19.71 3.56
C THR A 279 -12.03 -19.28 4.93
N ALA A 280 -12.33 -18.00 5.14
CA ALA A 280 -12.89 -17.52 6.40
C ALA A 280 -14.30 -18.05 6.69
N HIS A 281 -15.03 -18.51 5.66
CA HIS A 281 -16.33 -19.13 5.82
C HIS A 281 -16.23 -20.61 6.24
N TYR A 282 -15.35 -21.37 5.59
CA TYR A 282 -15.26 -22.82 5.78
C TYR A 282 -14.26 -23.24 6.86
N VAL A 283 -13.23 -22.43 7.12
CA VAL A 283 -12.16 -22.78 8.05
C VAL A 283 -12.41 -22.16 9.43
N LYS A 284 -12.35 -22.98 10.48
CA LYS A 284 -12.47 -22.50 11.86
C LYS A 284 -11.43 -21.43 12.17
N GLN A 285 -11.85 -20.36 12.84
CA GLN A 285 -11.01 -19.19 13.14
C GLN A 285 -9.70 -19.54 13.86
N ILE A 286 -9.67 -20.60 14.66
CA ILE A 286 -8.45 -21.05 15.37
C ILE A 286 -7.28 -21.33 14.42
N TYR A 287 -7.55 -21.95 13.26
CA TYR A 287 -6.54 -22.26 12.24
C TYR A 287 -6.11 -21.02 11.45
N LEU A 288 -6.96 -19.99 11.41
CA LEU A 288 -6.65 -18.72 10.75
C LEU A 288 -5.92 -17.74 11.69
N SER A 289 -5.86 -18.05 12.99
CA SER A 289 -5.33 -17.13 14.00
C SER A 289 -3.93 -16.60 13.68
N PRO A 290 -2.95 -17.38 13.16
CA PRO A 290 -1.64 -16.85 12.83
C PRO A 290 -1.73 -15.77 11.74
N LEU A 291 -2.43 -16.04 10.63
CA LEU A 291 -2.59 -15.10 9.51
C LEU A 291 -3.39 -13.84 9.91
N LEU A 292 -4.35 -13.98 10.82
CA LEU A 292 -5.10 -12.85 11.36
C LEU A 292 -4.24 -11.92 12.23
N LEU A 293 -3.17 -12.44 12.86
CA LEU A 293 -2.19 -11.61 13.57
C LEU A 293 -1.43 -10.72 12.58
N PHE A 294 -0.94 -11.28 11.47
CA PHE A 294 -0.29 -10.52 10.38
C PHE A 294 -1.23 -9.39 9.89
N GLY A 295 -2.50 -9.70 9.63
CA GLY A 295 -3.48 -8.71 9.17
C GLY A 295 -3.76 -7.58 10.17
N SER A 296 -3.72 -7.86 11.47
CA SER A 296 -4.07 -6.88 12.52
C SER A 296 -3.01 -5.79 12.75
N SER A 297 -1.74 -6.13 12.55
CA SER A 297 -0.57 -5.29 12.85
C SER A 297 0.36 -5.16 11.64
N SER A 298 -0.22 -5.16 10.45
CA SER A 298 0.45 -5.34 9.17
C SER A 298 1.66 -4.44 8.95
N LEU A 299 1.48 -3.13 9.12
CA LEU A 299 2.53 -2.13 8.87
C LEU A 299 3.71 -2.26 9.84
N ILE A 300 3.44 -2.67 11.08
CA ILE A 300 4.46 -2.86 12.10
C ILE A 300 5.28 -4.10 11.79
N LEU A 301 4.60 -5.20 11.51
CA LEU A 301 5.26 -6.46 11.20
C LEU A 301 6.08 -6.36 9.92
N PHE A 302 5.56 -5.63 8.93
CA PHE A 302 6.28 -5.31 7.71
C PHE A 302 7.53 -4.45 7.98
N SER A 303 7.40 -3.34 8.72
CA SER A 303 8.56 -2.49 9.04
C SER A 303 9.61 -3.26 9.85
N PHE A 304 9.18 -3.96 10.90
CA PHE A 304 10.07 -4.76 11.74
C PHE A 304 10.78 -5.87 10.95
N GLY A 305 10.04 -6.61 10.13
CA GLY A 305 10.60 -7.66 9.30
C GLY A 305 11.67 -7.11 8.34
N ASN A 306 11.42 -5.97 7.69
CA ASN A 306 12.42 -5.37 6.81
C ASN A 306 13.63 -4.81 7.58
N CYS A 307 13.44 -4.31 8.80
CA CYS A 307 14.57 -3.91 9.66
C CYS A 307 15.47 -5.11 10.00
N ILE A 308 14.89 -6.29 10.27
CA ILE A 308 15.66 -7.53 10.43
C ILE A 308 16.38 -7.86 9.12
N LEU A 309 15.68 -7.78 7.98
CA LEU A 309 16.29 -8.08 6.67
C LEU A 309 17.49 -7.19 6.38
N TYR A 310 17.43 -5.89 6.65
CA TYR A 310 18.58 -5.00 6.48
C TYR A 310 19.78 -5.36 7.34
N SER A 311 19.58 -6.13 8.40
CA SER A 311 20.68 -6.55 9.27
C SER A 311 21.37 -7.81 8.76
N ILE A 312 20.66 -8.64 7.97
CA ILE A 312 21.21 -9.84 7.31
C ILE A 312 21.55 -9.61 5.83
N TYR A 313 21.21 -8.45 5.26
CA TYR A 313 21.41 -8.10 3.85
C TYR A 313 22.93 -7.93 3.57
N ASP A 314 23.46 -8.74 2.65
CA ASP A 314 24.86 -8.75 2.18
C ASP A 314 25.96 -9.05 3.23
N GLU A 315 25.83 -10.15 3.98
CA GLU A 315 26.92 -10.76 4.79
C GLU A 315 27.60 -9.82 5.81
N TYR A 316 26.95 -8.74 6.25
CA TYR A 316 27.53 -7.89 7.28
C TYR A 316 27.58 -8.61 8.63
N GLN A 317 28.72 -8.48 9.33
CA GLN A 317 28.88 -9.04 10.66
C GLN A 317 27.82 -8.46 11.60
N PHE A 318 26.97 -9.35 12.12
CA PHE A 318 25.96 -9.04 13.11
C PHE A 318 26.63 -8.49 14.37
N THR A 319 26.69 -7.16 14.51
CA THR A 319 27.19 -6.55 15.74
C THR A 319 26.11 -6.61 16.82
N PHE A 320 26.51 -6.83 18.07
CA PHE A 320 25.60 -6.79 19.23
C PHE A 320 24.80 -5.48 19.31
N LEU A 321 25.41 -4.36 18.86
CA LEU A 321 24.76 -3.06 18.75
C LEU A 321 23.57 -3.09 17.77
N LEU A 322 23.70 -3.76 16.63
CA LEU A 322 22.63 -3.90 15.66
C LEU A 322 21.46 -4.72 16.23
N TYR A 323 21.75 -5.77 17.00
CA TYR A 323 20.72 -6.54 17.70
C TYR A 323 19.96 -5.71 18.74
N LEU A 324 20.68 -4.96 19.58
CA LEU A 324 20.07 -4.03 20.53
C LEU A 324 19.24 -2.96 19.84
N LEU A 325 19.69 -2.46 18.69
CA LEU A 325 18.93 -1.53 17.87
C LEU A 325 17.65 -2.19 17.36
N ILE A 326 17.69 -3.37 16.73
CA ILE A 326 16.49 -4.06 16.24
C ILE A 326 15.46 -4.27 17.37
N LEU A 327 15.91 -4.70 18.56
CA LEU A 327 15.05 -4.86 19.73
C LEU A 327 14.50 -3.53 20.25
N PHE A 328 15.33 -2.49 20.30
CA PHE A 328 14.90 -1.15 20.66
C PHE A 328 13.86 -0.60 19.67
N PHE A 329 14.09 -0.77 18.36
CA PHE A 329 13.14 -0.39 17.32
C PHE A 329 11.84 -1.18 17.46
N PHE A 330 11.90 -2.50 17.71
CA PHE A 330 10.71 -3.30 17.98
C PHE A 330 9.92 -2.76 19.17
N TYR A 331 10.60 -2.54 20.30
CA TYR A 331 10.00 -1.97 21.51
C TYR A 331 9.37 -0.60 21.23
N PHE A 332 10.10 0.28 20.55
CA PHE A 332 9.67 1.63 20.21
C PHE A 332 8.45 1.61 19.28
N ILE A 333 8.45 0.75 18.26
CA ILE A 333 7.33 0.56 17.32
C ILE A 333 6.08 0.06 18.06
N CYS A 334 6.25 -0.94 18.93
CA CYS A 334 5.18 -1.46 19.79
C CYS A 334 4.63 -0.36 20.71
N ARG A 335 5.52 0.45 21.31
CA ARG A 335 5.14 1.55 22.21
C ARG A 335 4.43 2.67 21.49
N ILE A 336 4.88 3.06 20.29
CA ILE A 336 4.20 4.05 19.44
C ILE A 336 2.79 3.57 19.10
N ASN A 337 2.63 2.33 18.65
CA ASN A 337 1.31 1.82 18.28
C ASN A 337 0.36 1.78 19.48
N PHE A 338 0.85 1.39 20.66
CA PHE A 338 0.05 1.36 21.88
C PHE A 338 -0.30 2.77 22.38
N SER A 339 0.65 3.70 22.35
CA SER A 339 0.47 5.08 22.84
C SER A 339 -0.45 5.87 21.91
N LEU A 340 -0.31 5.71 20.59
CA LEU A 340 -1.15 6.41 19.61
C LEU A 340 -2.58 5.86 19.53
N LYS A 341 -2.83 4.60 19.94
CA LYS A 341 -4.21 4.11 20.16
C LYS A 341 -4.92 4.85 21.30
N LYS A 342 -4.17 5.41 22.25
CA LYS A 342 -4.69 6.09 23.44
C LYS A 342 -4.73 7.61 23.33
N VAL A 343 -4.19 8.23 22.28
CA VAL A 343 -4.26 9.69 22.12
C VAL A 343 -5.72 10.09 21.85
N PRO A 344 -6.40 10.77 22.79
CA PRO A 344 -7.75 11.22 22.57
C PRO A 344 -7.75 12.27 21.45
N SER A 345 -8.70 12.17 20.52
CA SER A 345 -8.81 13.05 19.34
C SER A 345 -8.71 14.54 19.70
N LYS A 346 -9.18 14.94 20.88
CA LYS A 346 -9.11 16.31 21.41
C LYS A 346 -7.67 16.83 21.60
N ARG A 347 -6.71 16.01 22.06
CA ARG A 347 -5.31 16.45 22.24
C ARG A 347 -4.59 16.64 20.91
N PHE A 348 -4.89 15.78 19.92
CA PHE A 348 -4.34 15.94 18.58
C PHE A 348 -4.96 17.13 17.83
N GLN A 349 -6.27 17.38 18.04
CA GLN A 349 -6.93 18.61 17.59
C GLN A 349 -6.27 19.86 18.19
N PHE A 350 -5.85 19.82 19.45
CA PHE A 350 -5.13 20.93 20.08
C PHE A 350 -3.77 21.20 19.41
N ILE A 351 -2.95 20.16 19.20
CA ILE A 351 -1.65 20.29 18.52
C ILE A 351 -1.83 20.79 17.07
N LEU A 352 -2.78 20.24 16.31
CA LEU A 352 -3.07 20.73 14.96
C LEU A 352 -3.63 22.14 14.94
N LYS A 353 -4.44 22.53 15.93
CA LYS A 353 -4.94 23.91 16.06
C LYS A 353 -3.78 24.88 16.32
N TYR A 354 -2.78 24.48 17.11
CA TYR A 354 -1.56 25.27 17.30
C TYR A 354 -0.72 25.38 16.03
N ILE A 355 -0.57 24.28 15.27
CA ILE A 355 0.13 24.30 13.99
C ILE A 355 -0.62 25.16 12.95
N SER A 356 -1.96 25.06 12.87
CA SER A 356 -2.76 25.86 11.94
C SER A 356 -2.84 27.33 12.32
N VAL A 357 -2.90 27.65 13.62
CA VAL A 357 -2.89 29.05 14.11
C VAL A 357 -1.50 29.68 13.95
N GLY A 358 -0.43 28.89 14.05
CA GLY A 358 0.93 29.32 13.71
C GLY A 358 1.09 29.67 12.23
N TYR A 359 0.52 28.87 11.32
CA TYR A 359 0.58 29.13 9.88
C TYR A 359 -0.29 30.31 9.41
N VAL A 360 -1.44 30.56 10.04
CA VAL A 360 -2.30 31.72 9.69
C VAL A 360 -1.67 33.06 10.13
N LYS A 361 -0.83 33.08 11.17
CA LYS A 361 -0.09 34.29 11.57
C LYS A 361 1.15 34.57 10.70
N LEU A 362 1.63 33.59 9.94
CA LEU A 362 2.79 33.72 9.04
C LEU A 362 2.41 34.02 7.58
N LEU A 363 1.11 33.98 7.24
CA LEU A 363 0.58 34.34 5.92
C LEU A 363 -0.16 35.70 5.93
N ILE A 364 -0.21 36.40 7.08
CA ILE A 364 -0.83 37.73 7.26
C ILE A 364 0.23 38.77 7.72
N LYS A 365 1.51 38.42 7.63
CA LYS A 365 2.64 39.36 7.63
C LYS A 365 3.42 39.14 6.35
#